data_AF-A0A2E2VWF2-F1
#
_entry.id   AF-A0A2E2VWF2-F1
#
_cell.length_a   1.000
_cell.length_b   1.000
_cell.length_c   1.000
_cell.angle_alpha   90.00
_cell.angle_beta   90.00
_cell.angle_gamma   90.00
#
_symmetry.space_group_name_H-M   'P 1'
#
loop_
_entity.id
_entity.type
_entity.pdbx_description
1 polymer ?
#
loop_
_entity_poly.entity_id
_entity_poly.type
_entity_poly.pdbx_seq_one_letter_code
_entity_poly.pdbx_strand_id
1 'polypeptide(L)'
;IDFENVLFYGNRAGHSGGGLFCNNSNVSFKHATFVDNIANYYNDPVNTHHGGGISTWDSNVSAVNSIVRGNYLNNESQDIEKRNTGQFLLSHSNIGELWGVSSAGGNMNVDPLFVNPASGDYSLSSDSPCIDAGTSFFQAFGNTVLDLSESSYNGSAPDMGAFEFTVSFGDLNNDTIINVQDIVLIVGLVLNDGYSLPADLNSDGIVNVLDVVALVNLILG
;
A
#
# COMPACT_ATOMS: atom_id res chain seq x y z
N ILE A 1 7.52 -16.63 -9.15
CA ILE A 1 6.81 -15.53 -9.84
C ILE A 1 6.91 -14.35 -8.91
N ASP A 2 7.31 -13.19 -9.42
CA ASP A 2 7.50 -12.00 -8.59
C ASP A 2 6.53 -10.93 -9.07
N PHE A 3 5.78 -10.35 -8.13
CA PHE A 3 4.89 -9.23 -8.34
C PHE A 3 5.47 -8.01 -7.63
N GLU A 4 5.42 -6.87 -8.32
CA GLU A 4 5.96 -5.61 -7.82
C GLU A 4 5.06 -4.46 -8.24
N ASN A 5 4.66 -3.61 -7.29
CA ASN A 5 3.77 -2.46 -7.52
C ASN A 5 2.44 -2.89 -8.17
N VAL A 6 1.74 -3.84 -7.54
CA VAL A 6 0.51 -4.44 -8.09
C VAL A 6 -0.66 -4.34 -7.12
N LEU A 7 -1.80 -3.88 -7.63
CA LEU A 7 -3.08 -3.90 -6.94
C LEU A 7 -3.93 -5.10 -7.41
N PHE A 8 -4.24 -5.99 -6.48
CA PHE A 8 -5.22 -7.07 -6.64
C PHE A 8 -6.50 -6.63 -5.91
N TYR A 9 -7.51 -6.17 -6.64
CA TYR A 9 -8.73 -5.69 -6.02
C TYR A 9 -10.01 -6.25 -6.66
N GLY A 10 -11.03 -6.48 -5.82
CA GLY A 10 -12.37 -6.85 -6.29
C GLY A 10 -12.48 -8.21 -6.99
N ASN A 11 -11.43 -9.05 -6.92
CA ASN A 11 -11.42 -10.34 -7.60
C ASN A 11 -12.31 -11.34 -6.87
N ARG A 12 -12.95 -12.24 -7.63
CA ARG A 12 -13.84 -13.28 -7.08
C ARG A 12 -13.42 -14.65 -7.55
N ALA A 13 -13.04 -15.53 -6.62
CA ALA A 13 -12.74 -16.92 -6.90
C ALA A 13 -13.86 -17.84 -6.41
N GLY A 14 -14.13 -18.90 -7.17
CA GLY A 14 -15.07 -19.97 -6.77
C GLY A 14 -14.46 -21.04 -5.86
N HIS A 15 -13.20 -20.87 -5.44
CA HIS A 15 -12.51 -21.77 -4.53
C HIS A 15 -11.76 -20.98 -3.44
N SER A 16 -10.43 -20.89 -3.50
CA SER A 16 -9.56 -20.25 -2.49
C SER A 16 -8.79 -19.09 -3.09
N GLY A 17 -8.37 -18.12 -2.26
CA GLY A 17 -7.50 -17.02 -2.67
C GLY A 17 -8.14 -16.14 -3.73
N GLY A 18 -9.14 -15.35 -3.34
CA GLY A 18 -9.90 -14.48 -4.23
C GLY A 18 -9.03 -13.58 -5.08
N GLY A 19 -7.94 -13.05 -4.51
CA GLY A 19 -6.93 -12.27 -5.22
C GLY A 19 -5.84 -13.16 -5.81
N LEU A 20 -5.38 -14.15 -5.04
CA LEU A 20 -4.36 -15.09 -5.50
C LEU A 20 -4.41 -16.46 -4.80
N PHE A 21 -4.34 -17.51 -5.61
CA PHE A 21 -4.12 -18.87 -5.17
C PHE A 21 -2.78 -19.42 -5.66
N CYS A 22 -1.94 -19.89 -4.74
CA CYS A 22 -0.65 -20.50 -5.05
C CYS A 22 -0.65 -21.99 -4.67
N ASN A 23 -0.27 -22.86 -5.60
CA ASN A 23 -0.15 -24.30 -5.35
C ASN A 23 1.19 -24.83 -5.90
N ASN A 24 1.98 -25.50 -5.07
CA ASN A 24 3.28 -26.08 -5.45
C ASN A 24 4.20 -25.11 -6.19
N SER A 25 4.19 -23.84 -5.76
CA SER A 25 4.84 -22.73 -6.46
C SER A 25 5.54 -21.78 -5.50
N ASN A 26 6.60 -21.11 -5.96
CA ASN A 26 7.27 -20.06 -5.20
C ASN A 26 6.88 -18.67 -5.73
N VAL A 27 6.41 -17.80 -4.85
CA VAL A 27 5.90 -16.47 -5.21
C VAL A 27 6.46 -15.39 -4.30
N SER A 28 6.76 -14.22 -4.85
CA SER A 28 7.13 -13.03 -4.08
C SER A 28 6.20 -11.86 -4.39
N PHE A 29 5.80 -11.13 -3.36
CA PHE A 29 5.13 -9.83 -3.47
C PHE A 29 6.00 -8.75 -2.85
N LYS A 30 6.20 -7.68 -3.62
CA LYS A 30 6.84 -6.44 -3.20
C LYS A 30 5.87 -5.33 -3.52
N HIS A 31 5.60 -4.42 -2.59
CA HIS A 31 4.73 -3.28 -2.90
C HIS A 31 3.41 -3.73 -3.54
N ALA A 32 2.70 -4.66 -2.89
CA ALA A 32 1.44 -5.17 -3.40
C ALA A 32 0.29 -4.77 -2.49
N THR A 33 -0.89 -4.55 -3.06
CA THR A 33 -2.12 -4.30 -2.30
C THR A 33 -3.18 -5.32 -2.68
N PHE A 34 -3.67 -6.06 -1.70
CA PHE A 34 -4.74 -7.05 -1.84
C PHE A 34 -5.93 -6.60 -0.99
N VAL A 35 -7.00 -6.17 -1.65
CA VAL A 35 -8.16 -5.54 -1.02
C VAL A 35 -9.46 -5.95 -1.70
N ASP A 36 -10.53 -6.11 -0.94
CA ASP A 36 -11.87 -6.45 -1.46
C ASP A 36 -11.92 -7.70 -2.36
N ASN A 37 -10.94 -8.61 -2.22
CA ASN A 37 -10.98 -9.88 -2.92
C ASN A 37 -11.80 -10.89 -2.13
N ILE A 38 -12.50 -11.75 -2.86
CA ILE A 38 -13.48 -12.67 -2.28
C ILE A 38 -13.28 -14.08 -2.82
N ALA A 39 -13.16 -15.05 -1.92
CA ALA A 39 -13.20 -16.46 -2.23
C ALA A 39 -14.53 -17.06 -1.73
N ASN A 40 -15.37 -17.59 -2.61
CA ASN A 40 -16.72 -18.07 -2.28
C ASN A 40 -16.97 -19.53 -2.69
N TYR A 41 -17.79 -20.25 -1.90
CA TYR A 41 -18.20 -21.64 -2.17
C TYR A 41 -19.03 -21.87 -3.45
N TYR A 42 -19.41 -20.84 -4.22
CA TYR A 42 -20.50 -20.92 -5.20
C TYR A 42 -20.36 -22.05 -6.24
N ASN A 43 -19.14 -22.50 -6.54
CA ASN A 43 -18.88 -23.52 -7.55
C ASN A 43 -18.25 -24.82 -7.00
N ASP A 44 -18.02 -24.93 -5.70
CA ASP A 44 -17.45 -26.13 -5.06
C ASP A 44 -17.88 -26.30 -3.60
N PRO A 45 -19.13 -26.72 -3.32
CA PRO A 45 -19.63 -26.85 -1.96
C PRO A 45 -19.03 -28.05 -1.19
N VAL A 46 -18.20 -28.88 -1.83
CA VAL A 46 -17.69 -30.13 -1.26
C VAL A 46 -16.31 -29.94 -0.65
N ASN A 47 -15.50 -29.03 -1.22
CA ASN A 47 -14.15 -28.79 -0.76
C ASN A 47 -14.07 -27.61 0.24
N THR A 48 -13.13 -27.73 1.18
CA THR A 48 -12.78 -26.64 2.09
C THR A 48 -12.04 -25.54 1.33
N HIS A 49 -12.48 -24.30 1.53
CA HIS A 49 -11.84 -23.10 0.97
C HIS A 49 -11.01 -22.39 2.01
N HIS A 50 -10.04 -21.63 1.54
CA HIS A 50 -9.02 -21.00 2.35
C HIS A 50 -8.67 -19.63 1.81
N GLY A 51 -8.45 -18.65 2.70
CA GLY A 51 -7.97 -17.31 2.35
C GLY A 51 -8.89 -16.54 1.39
N GLY A 52 -9.51 -15.47 1.85
CA GLY A 52 -10.25 -14.54 1.01
C GLY A 52 -9.37 -13.78 0.03
N GLY A 53 -8.23 -13.27 0.51
CA GLY A 53 -7.27 -12.53 -0.31
C GLY A 53 -6.28 -13.47 -0.99
N ILE A 54 -5.41 -14.06 -0.18
CA ILE A 54 -4.34 -14.94 -0.62
C ILE A 54 -4.50 -16.31 0.04
N SER A 55 -4.40 -17.36 -0.77
CA SER A 55 -4.30 -18.72 -0.27
C SER A 55 -3.11 -19.44 -0.88
N THR A 56 -2.39 -20.18 -0.04
CA THR A 56 -1.21 -20.94 -0.48
C THR A 56 -1.30 -22.39 -0.07
N TRP A 57 -0.80 -23.29 -0.91
CA TRP A 57 -0.81 -24.73 -0.71
C TRP A 57 0.52 -25.33 -1.16
N ASP A 58 1.29 -25.88 -0.22
CA ASP A 58 2.63 -26.46 -0.51
C ASP A 58 3.55 -25.50 -1.29
N SER A 59 3.45 -24.21 -0.94
CA SER A 59 4.09 -23.08 -1.63
C SER A 59 5.00 -22.29 -0.69
N ASN A 60 6.16 -21.83 -1.18
CA ASN A 60 6.97 -20.84 -0.47
C ASN A 60 6.68 -19.44 -1.00
N VAL A 61 6.16 -18.59 -0.12
CA VAL A 61 5.75 -17.23 -0.45
C VAL A 61 6.49 -16.23 0.42
N SER A 62 6.96 -15.15 -0.19
CA SER A 62 7.49 -13.99 0.53
C SER A 62 6.64 -12.76 0.21
N ALA A 63 6.38 -11.92 1.20
CA ALA A 63 5.69 -10.66 1.01
C ALA A 63 6.41 -9.57 1.81
N VAL A 64 6.71 -8.46 1.14
CA VAL A 64 7.38 -7.30 1.73
C VAL A 64 6.76 -6.01 1.25
N ASN A 65 6.73 -4.98 2.10
CA ASN A 65 6.16 -3.66 1.79
C ASN A 65 4.75 -3.73 1.21
N SER A 66 3.92 -4.65 1.69
CA SER A 66 2.63 -4.96 1.08
C SER A 66 1.47 -4.70 2.03
N ILE A 67 0.29 -4.43 1.47
CA ILE A 67 -0.97 -4.35 2.21
C ILE A 67 -1.83 -5.54 1.80
N VAL A 68 -2.31 -6.32 2.78
CA VAL A 68 -3.30 -7.39 2.53
C VAL A 68 -4.40 -7.26 3.57
N ARG A 69 -5.52 -6.65 3.18
CA ARG A 69 -6.61 -6.34 4.12
C ARG A 69 -7.97 -6.27 3.44
N GLY A 70 -9.02 -6.62 4.19
CA GLY A 70 -10.40 -6.45 3.75
C GLY A 70 -10.77 -7.46 2.69
N ASN A 71 -10.15 -8.64 2.71
CA ASN A 71 -10.50 -9.73 1.83
C ASN A 71 -11.34 -10.76 2.59
N TYR A 72 -12.25 -11.41 1.87
CA TYR A 72 -13.27 -12.23 2.50
C TYR A 72 -13.26 -13.65 1.97
N LEU A 73 -13.16 -14.60 2.90
CA LEU A 73 -13.53 -15.98 2.65
C LEU A 73 -15.02 -16.09 2.95
N ASN A 74 -15.83 -16.07 1.90
CA ASN A 74 -17.29 -15.97 2.00
C ASN A 74 -17.72 -14.63 2.60
N ASN A 75 -18.22 -14.66 3.84
CA ASN A 75 -18.67 -13.49 4.58
C ASN A 75 -17.76 -13.19 5.79
N GLU A 76 -16.65 -13.92 5.94
CA GLU A 76 -15.71 -13.77 7.04
C GLU A 76 -14.41 -13.15 6.53
N SER A 77 -13.87 -12.19 7.28
CA SER A 77 -12.58 -11.58 6.97
C SER A 77 -11.50 -12.64 7.07
N GLN A 78 -10.77 -12.87 5.99
CA GLN A 78 -9.62 -13.76 5.94
C GLN A 78 -8.70 -13.25 4.84
N ASP A 79 -7.67 -12.50 5.20
CA ASP A 79 -6.75 -11.89 4.24
C ASP A 79 -5.78 -12.91 3.66
N ILE A 80 -5.17 -13.72 4.55
CA ILE A 80 -4.20 -14.73 4.16
C ILE A 80 -4.49 -16.07 4.84
N GLU A 81 -4.43 -17.15 4.09
CA GLU A 81 -4.39 -18.48 4.69
C GLU A 81 -3.38 -19.39 3.99
N LYS A 82 -2.33 -19.78 4.73
CA LYS A 82 -1.31 -20.72 4.27
C LYS A 82 -1.61 -22.15 4.72
N ARG A 83 -1.57 -23.09 3.77
CA ARG A 83 -1.83 -24.52 3.98
C ARG A 83 -0.60 -25.41 3.71
N ASN A 84 -0.62 -26.55 4.37
CA ASN A 84 0.38 -27.63 4.28
C ASN A 84 1.83 -27.20 4.55
N THR A 85 2.79 -27.71 3.79
CA THR A 85 4.21 -27.79 4.20
C THR A 85 5.05 -26.59 3.78
N GLY A 86 4.59 -25.78 2.83
CA GLY A 86 5.29 -24.57 2.38
C GLY A 86 5.41 -23.48 3.46
N GLN A 87 6.13 -22.41 3.19
CA GLN A 87 6.29 -21.28 4.11
C GLN A 87 5.67 -20.01 3.53
N PHE A 88 5.07 -19.17 4.38
CA PHE A 88 4.74 -17.80 4.00
C PHE A 88 5.52 -16.88 4.94
N LEU A 89 6.48 -16.13 4.39
CA LEU A 89 7.30 -15.18 5.15
C LEU A 89 6.85 -13.75 4.84
N LEU A 90 6.52 -13.00 5.89
CA LEU A 90 5.94 -11.67 5.80
C LEU A 90 6.84 -10.65 6.50
N SER A 91 7.19 -9.54 5.84
CA SER A 91 8.01 -8.49 6.42
C SER A 91 7.50 -7.10 6.07
N HIS A 92 7.62 -6.13 6.98
CA HIS A 92 7.31 -4.72 6.71
C HIS A 92 6.02 -4.52 5.90
N SER A 93 4.94 -5.21 6.30
CA SER A 93 3.69 -5.24 5.56
C SER A 93 2.51 -5.00 6.52
N ASN A 94 1.41 -4.43 6.03
CA ASN A 94 0.20 -4.18 6.81
C ASN A 94 -0.91 -5.20 6.50
N ILE A 95 -1.25 -6.05 7.46
CA ILE A 95 -2.11 -7.22 7.24
C ILE A 95 -3.20 -7.27 8.30
N GLY A 96 -4.41 -7.63 7.89
CA GLY A 96 -5.51 -7.96 8.81
C GLY A 96 -5.45 -9.43 9.26
N GLU A 97 -6.46 -10.21 8.85
CA GLU A 97 -6.71 -11.56 9.36
C GLU A 97 -5.87 -12.60 8.62
N LEU A 98 -5.03 -13.34 9.35
CA LEU A 98 -4.09 -14.30 8.75
C LEU A 98 -4.04 -15.64 9.48
N TRP A 99 -3.65 -16.70 8.76
CA TRP A 99 -3.37 -18.01 9.33
C TRP A 99 -2.16 -18.69 8.67
N GLY A 100 -1.31 -19.31 9.49
CA GLY A 100 -0.18 -20.13 9.01
C GLY A 100 1.00 -19.34 8.45
N VAL A 101 1.03 -18.02 8.63
CA VAL A 101 2.10 -17.12 8.15
C VAL A 101 3.18 -16.96 9.22
N SER A 102 4.44 -16.86 8.79
CA SER A 102 5.59 -16.52 9.64
C SER A 102 5.96 -15.06 9.46
N SER A 103 6.18 -14.36 10.56
CA SER A 103 6.62 -12.96 10.56
C SER A 103 8.15 -12.88 10.55
N ALA A 104 8.70 -12.03 9.68
CA ALA A 104 10.09 -11.61 9.64
C ALA A 104 10.31 -10.22 10.26
N GLY A 105 9.29 -9.64 10.92
CA GLY A 105 9.37 -8.32 11.57
C GLY A 105 8.90 -7.16 10.68
N GLY A 106 8.65 -6.00 11.30
CA GLY A 106 8.17 -4.78 10.64
C GLY A 106 6.69 -4.78 10.26
N ASN A 107 5.95 -5.85 10.52
CA ASN A 107 4.55 -5.95 10.13
C ASN A 107 3.62 -5.16 11.05
N MET A 108 2.55 -4.62 10.48
CA MET A 108 1.52 -3.87 11.19
C MET A 108 0.12 -4.46 10.95
N ASN A 109 -0.82 -4.08 11.82
CA ASN A 109 -2.24 -4.36 11.68
C ASN A 109 -3.01 -3.08 12.06
N VAL A 110 -2.96 -2.07 11.18
CA VAL A 110 -3.55 -0.73 11.35
C VAL A 110 -4.28 -0.30 10.09
N ASP A 111 -5.32 0.53 10.17
CA ASP A 111 -6.03 1.04 8.98
C ASP A 111 -5.03 1.70 8.01
N PRO A 112 -4.92 1.25 6.73
CA PRO A 112 -4.06 1.93 5.76
C PRO A 112 -4.51 3.36 5.43
N LEU A 113 -5.74 3.75 5.78
CA LEU A 113 -6.30 5.07 5.46
C LEU A 113 -6.20 5.39 3.95
N PHE A 114 -6.83 4.54 3.13
CA PHE A 114 -6.94 4.76 1.69
C PHE A 114 -7.78 6.00 1.36
N VAL A 115 -7.42 6.71 0.29
CA VAL A 115 -8.08 7.96 -0.12
C VAL A 115 -9.56 7.75 -0.47
N ASN A 116 -9.87 6.82 -1.38
CA ASN A 116 -11.24 6.54 -1.78
C ASN A 116 -11.43 5.08 -2.25
N PRO A 117 -11.44 4.12 -1.32
CA PRO A 117 -11.58 2.70 -1.66
C PRO A 117 -12.92 2.39 -2.34
N ALA A 118 -13.97 3.16 -2.05
CA ALA A 118 -15.29 2.97 -2.68
C ALA A 118 -15.27 3.28 -4.20
N SER A 119 -14.34 4.10 -4.67
CA SER A 119 -14.10 4.33 -6.10
C SER A 119 -12.92 3.52 -6.67
N GLY A 120 -12.32 2.63 -5.87
CA GLY A 120 -11.14 1.86 -6.26
C GLY A 120 -9.81 2.62 -6.16
N ASP A 121 -9.79 3.77 -5.48
CA ASP A 121 -8.56 4.50 -5.20
C ASP A 121 -7.98 4.03 -3.86
N TYR A 122 -6.99 3.16 -3.96
CA TYR A 122 -6.26 2.59 -2.83
C TYR A 122 -4.87 3.23 -2.66
N SER A 123 -4.68 4.46 -3.14
CA SER A 123 -3.55 5.29 -2.70
C SER A 123 -3.70 5.64 -1.21
N LEU A 124 -2.57 5.84 -0.54
CA LEU A 124 -2.55 6.20 0.88
C LEU A 124 -2.89 7.70 1.04
N SER A 125 -3.72 8.01 2.04
CA SER A 125 -3.87 9.39 2.49
C SER A 125 -2.63 9.87 3.26
N SER A 126 -2.44 11.18 3.38
CA SER A 126 -1.28 11.79 4.04
C SER A 126 -1.09 11.40 5.50
N ASP A 127 -2.15 10.97 6.19
CA ASP A 127 -2.11 10.55 7.60
C ASP A 127 -1.90 9.03 7.75
N SER A 128 -1.70 8.31 6.64
CA SER A 128 -1.58 6.87 6.65
C SER A 128 -0.38 6.40 7.49
N PRO A 129 -0.56 5.44 8.41
CA PRO A 129 0.55 4.82 9.11
C PRO A 129 1.41 3.91 8.21
N CYS A 130 0.97 3.64 6.98
CA CYS A 130 1.69 2.82 6.01
C CYS A 130 2.75 3.60 5.22
N ILE A 131 2.76 4.93 5.34
CA ILE A 131 3.78 5.80 4.75
C ILE A 131 5.09 5.66 5.53
N ASP A 132 6.21 5.59 4.83
CA ASP A 132 7.57 5.47 5.37
C ASP A 132 7.76 4.29 6.33
N ALA A 133 6.91 3.26 6.21
CA ALA A 133 6.86 2.15 7.16
C ALA A 133 7.44 0.83 6.59
N GLY A 134 7.79 0.81 5.32
CA GLY A 134 8.40 -0.33 4.64
C GLY A 134 9.89 -0.50 4.94
N THR A 135 10.55 -1.31 4.13
CA THR A 135 12.00 -1.52 4.16
C THR A 135 12.58 -1.50 2.75
N SER A 136 13.79 -0.95 2.58
CA SER A 136 14.50 -0.97 1.29
C SER A 136 15.21 -2.30 1.02
N PHE A 137 15.34 -3.18 2.01
CA PHE A 137 16.09 -4.43 1.88
C PHE A 137 15.42 -5.60 2.59
N PHE A 138 15.25 -6.72 1.89
CA PHE A 138 14.68 -7.93 2.47
C PHE A 138 15.21 -9.20 1.80
N GLN A 139 15.50 -10.21 2.61
CA GLN A 139 15.89 -11.54 2.16
C GLN A 139 14.91 -12.60 2.67
N ALA A 140 14.56 -13.55 1.82
CA ALA A 140 13.73 -14.69 2.16
C ALA A 140 14.27 -15.96 1.50
N PHE A 141 14.19 -17.08 2.22
CA PHE A 141 14.58 -18.40 1.70
C PHE A 141 16.00 -18.44 1.11
N GLY A 142 16.93 -17.65 1.68
CA GLY A 142 18.32 -17.57 1.23
C GLY A 142 18.56 -16.70 -0.01
N ASN A 143 17.55 -15.97 -0.51
CA ASN A 143 17.67 -15.07 -1.66
C ASN A 143 17.33 -13.63 -1.26
N THR A 144 17.95 -12.66 -1.93
CA THR A 144 17.51 -11.26 -1.87
C THR A 144 16.19 -11.13 -2.62
N VAL A 145 15.15 -10.72 -1.89
CA VAL A 145 13.82 -10.46 -2.44
C VAL A 145 13.70 -9.00 -2.85
N LEU A 146 14.16 -8.09 -2.00
CA LEU A 146 14.10 -6.65 -2.21
C LEU A 146 15.45 -6.00 -1.89
N ASP A 147 15.89 -5.09 -2.76
CA ASP A 147 17.09 -4.28 -2.62
C ASP A 147 16.89 -2.98 -3.43
N LEU A 148 16.44 -1.92 -2.74
CA LEU A 148 16.09 -0.63 -3.31
C LEU A 148 17.13 0.43 -2.92
N SER A 149 17.52 1.27 -3.88
CA SER A 149 18.25 2.50 -3.58
C SER A 149 17.32 3.57 -3.01
N GLU A 150 17.87 4.52 -2.25
CA GLU A 150 17.12 5.69 -1.72
C GLU A 150 16.42 6.51 -2.81
N SER A 151 16.89 6.45 -4.05
CA SER A 151 16.25 7.12 -5.19
C SER A 151 15.01 6.39 -5.75
N SER A 152 14.65 5.24 -5.19
CA SER A 152 13.58 4.37 -5.72
C SER A 152 12.26 4.51 -4.96
N TYR A 153 12.23 5.31 -3.90
CA TYR A 153 11.06 5.56 -3.06
C TYR A 153 11.06 7.02 -2.60
N ASN A 154 9.93 7.47 -2.05
CA ASN A 154 9.82 8.82 -1.50
C ASN A 154 9.95 8.76 0.01
N GLY A 155 10.30 9.89 0.63
CA GLY A 155 10.39 9.97 2.08
C GLY A 155 11.62 9.28 2.67
N SER A 156 11.47 8.74 3.87
CA SER A 156 12.53 8.12 4.67
C SER A 156 12.65 6.62 4.47
N ALA A 157 11.59 5.95 4.00
CA ALA A 157 11.58 4.53 3.67
C ALA A 157 10.48 4.24 2.64
N PRO A 158 10.52 3.11 1.91
CA PRO A 158 9.42 2.79 1.01
C PRO A 158 8.09 2.62 1.74
N ASP A 159 6.98 2.93 1.08
CA ASP A 159 5.66 2.71 1.65
C ASP A 159 5.22 1.25 1.57
N MET A 160 4.31 0.89 2.46
CA MET A 160 3.57 -0.36 2.31
C MET A 160 2.43 -0.17 1.32
N GLY A 161 2.31 -1.05 0.34
CA GLY A 161 1.21 -1.06 -0.62
C GLY A 161 1.66 -0.94 -2.06
N ALA A 162 0.70 -0.83 -2.98
CA ALA A 162 0.95 -0.83 -4.43
C ALA A 162 1.37 0.52 -4.98
N PHE A 163 1.17 1.58 -4.21
CA PHE A 163 1.40 2.95 -4.61
C PHE A 163 2.26 3.62 -3.55
N GLU A 164 3.34 4.25 -3.99
CA GLU A 164 4.12 5.13 -3.15
C GLU A 164 3.39 6.46 -2.99
N PHE A 165 3.30 6.93 -1.75
CA PHE A 165 2.86 8.26 -1.42
C PHE A 165 3.85 9.28 -1.96
N THR A 166 3.31 10.31 -2.60
CA THR A 166 4.10 11.41 -3.13
C THR A 166 3.44 12.70 -2.70
N VAL A 167 4.22 13.60 -2.10
CA VAL A 167 3.74 14.95 -1.79
C VAL A 167 3.68 15.74 -3.09
N SER A 168 2.49 16.17 -3.48
CA SER A 168 2.30 17.08 -4.62
C SER A 168 2.53 18.52 -4.17
N PHE A 169 3.79 18.97 -4.26
CA PHE A 169 4.14 20.34 -3.91
C PHE A 169 3.36 21.34 -4.76
N GLY A 170 2.68 22.27 -4.10
CA GLY A 170 1.84 23.30 -4.72
C GLY A 170 0.37 22.93 -4.89
N ASP A 171 -0.01 21.66 -4.72
CA ASP A 171 -1.41 21.23 -4.67
C ASP A 171 -1.86 21.17 -3.20
N LEU A 172 -2.60 22.18 -2.76
CA LEU A 172 -2.95 22.38 -1.35
C LEU A 172 -4.38 21.97 -1.02
N ASN A 173 -5.22 21.76 -2.03
CA ASN A 173 -6.55 21.20 -1.86
C ASN A 173 -6.63 19.71 -2.24
N ASN A 174 -5.52 19.10 -2.67
CA ASN A 174 -5.40 17.72 -3.13
C ASN A 174 -6.37 17.38 -4.29
N ASP A 175 -6.64 18.34 -5.18
CA ASP A 175 -7.48 18.12 -6.36
C ASP A 175 -6.69 17.72 -7.61
N THR A 176 -5.37 17.53 -7.47
CA THR A 176 -4.39 17.20 -8.51
C THR A 176 -4.11 18.30 -9.53
N ILE A 177 -4.69 19.49 -9.37
CA ILE A 177 -4.56 20.62 -10.29
C ILE A 177 -4.00 21.82 -9.54
N ILE A 178 -2.73 22.14 -9.81
CA ILE A 178 -2.11 23.36 -9.29
C ILE A 178 -2.69 24.60 -9.98
N ASN A 179 -3.47 25.39 -9.25
CA ASN A 179 -4.16 26.56 -9.76
C ASN A 179 -4.33 27.68 -8.71
N VAL A 180 -5.12 28.70 -9.04
CA VAL A 180 -5.33 29.86 -8.16
C VAL A 180 -6.00 29.49 -6.83
N GLN A 181 -6.71 28.36 -6.75
CA GLN A 181 -7.27 27.88 -5.49
C GLN A 181 -6.17 27.51 -4.50
N ASP A 182 -5.06 26.93 -4.96
CA ASP A 182 -3.90 26.65 -4.11
C ASP A 182 -3.23 27.94 -3.65
N ILE A 183 -3.17 28.96 -4.50
CA ILE A 183 -2.69 30.30 -4.10
C ILE A 183 -3.52 30.83 -2.93
N VAL A 184 -4.85 30.69 -2.99
CA VAL A 184 -5.73 31.14 -1.90
C VAL A 184 -5.42 30.38 -0.59
N LEU A 185 -5.16 29.08 -0.68
CA LEU A 185 -4.82 28.25 0.49
C LEU A 185 -3.46 28.62 1.09
N ILE A 186 -2.41 28.79 0.28
CA ILE A 186 -1.09 29.17 0.80
C ILE A 186 -1.12 30.56 1.42
N VAL A 187 -1.84 31.52 0.84
CA VAL A 187 -2.01 32.85 1.45
C VAL A 187 -2.73 32.71 2.80
N GLY A 188 -3.71 31.81 2.90
CA GLY A 188 -4.35 31.47 4.16
C GLY A 188 -3.37 30.93 5.21
N LEU A 189 -2.44 30.05 4.83
CA LEU A 189 -1.39 29.55 5.72
C LEU A 189 -0.46 30.68 6.20
N VAL A 190 0.04 31.50 5.27
CA VAL A 190 0.92 32.65 5.59
C VAL A 190 0.25 33.61 6.58
N LEU A 191 -1.04 33.92 6.39
CA LEU A 191 -1.76 34.85 7.26
C LEU A 191 -2.04 34.30 8.66
N ASN A 192 -2.02 32.99 8.85
CA ASN A 192 -2.29 32.33 10.12
C ASN A 192 -1.03 31.74 10.78
N ASP A 193 0.16 32.08 10.27
CA ASP A 193 1.43 31.46 10.67
C ASP A 193 1.38 29.91 10.64
N GLY A 194 0.62 29.37 9.67
CA GLY A 194 0.42 27.94 9.47
C GLY A 194 1.51 27.32 8.60
N TYR A 195 1.79 26.04 8.84
CA TYR A 195 2.73 25.26 8.03
C TYR A 195 2.02 24.11 7.33
N SER A 196 2.36 23.90 6.06
CA SER A 196 2.01 22.71 5.31
C SER A 196 3.19 22.36 4.41
N LEU A 197 3.61 21.09 4.42
CA LEU A 197 4.76 20.63 3.63
C LEU A 197 4.60 20.93 2.14
N PRO A 198 3.48 20.59 1.46
CA PRO A 198 3.30 20.95 0.05
C PRO A 198 3.26 22.46 -0.24
N ALA A 199 3.14 23.31 0.80
CA ALA A 199 3.21 24.77 0.65
C ALA A 199 4.63 25.33 0.77
N ASP A 200 5.60 24.56 1.28
CA ASP A 200 7.00 24.96 1.46
C ASP A 200 7.81 24.67 0.19
N LEU A 201 7.59 25.51 -0.83
CA LEU A 201 8.04 25.28 -2.20
C LEU A 201 9.52 25.57 -2.42
N ASN A 202 10.14 26.36 -1.54
CA ASN A 202 11.58 26.55 -1.54
C ASN A 202 12.31 25.65 -0.52
N SER A 203 11.56 24.88 0.28
CA SER A 203 12.07 23.93 1.28
C SER A 203 12.98 24.59 2.32
N ASP A 204 12.67 25.83 2.72
CA ASP A 204 13.38 26.56 3.76
C ASP A 204 12.80 26.33 5.16
N GLY A 205 11.70 25.57 5.26
CA GLY A 205 11.01 25.25 6.50
C GLY A 205 10.02 26.32 6.95
N ILE A 206 9.75 27.35 6.14
CA ILE A 206 8.88 28.48 6.48
C ILE A 206 7.96 28.81 5.30
N VAL A 207 6.65 28.54 5.46
CA VAL A 207 5.65 28.98 4.48
C VAL A 207 5.45 30.50 4.56
N ASN A 208 5.92 31.22 3.55
CA ASN A 208 5.86 32.68 3.47
C ASN A 208 5.56 33.19 2.04
N VAL A 209 5.70 34.51 1.81
CA VAL A 209 5.40 35.12 0.50
C VAL A 209 6.31 34.59 -0.63
N LEU A 210 7.50 34.08 -0.31
CA LEU A 210 8.39 33.48 -1.30
C LEU A 210 7.80 32.20 -1.89
N ASP A 211 7.11 31.40 -1.09
CA ASP A 211 6.38 30.22 -1.57
C ASP A 211 5.18 30.61 -2.41
N VAL A 212 4.45 31.67 -2.04
CA VAL A 212 3.37 32.19 -2.89
C VAL A 212 3.90 32.58 -4.27
N VAL A 213 5.06 33.24 -4.34
CA VAL A 213 5.70 33.60 -5.60
C VAL A 213 6.14 32.36 -6.37
N ALA A 214 6.71 31.35 -5.70
CA ALA A 214 7.08 30.08 -6.32
C ALA A 214 5.86 29.37 -6.93
N LEU A 215 4.73 29.36 -6.22
CA LEU A 215 3.47 28.77 -6.69
C LEU A 215 2.91 29.51 -7.90
N VAL A 216 2.94 30.85 -7.89
CA VAL A 216 2.54 31.67 -9.04
C VAL A 216 3.40 31.35 -10.26
N ASN A 217 4.72 31.20 -10.10
CA ASN A 217 5.60 30.84 -11.20
C ASN A 217 5.26 29.44 -11.74
N LEU A 218 4.95 28.47 -10.87
CA LEU A 218 4.55 27.14 -11.28
C LEU A 218 3.26 27.14 -12.14
N ILE A 219 2.31 28.01 -11.80
CA ILE A 219 1.04 28.17 -12.54
C ILE A 219 1.25 28.88 -13.89
N LEU A 220 2.20 29.81 -13.97
CA LEU A 220 2.41 30.64 -15.17
C LEU A 220 3.42 30.06 -16.17
N GLY A 221 4.32 29.16 -15.74
CA GLY A 221 5.38 28.56 -16.56
C GLY A 221 6.62 29.45 -16.68
#